data_AF-A0A1H2CIV9-F1
#
_entry.id   AF-A0A1H2CIV9-F1
#
_cell.length_a   1.000
_cell.length_b   1.000
_cell.length_c   1.000
_cell.angle_alpha   90.00
_cell.angle_beta   90.00
_cell.angle_gamma   90.00
#
_symmetry.space_group_name_H-M   'P 1'
#
loop_
_entity.id
_entity.type
_entity.pdbx_description
1 polymer ?
#
loop_
_entity_poly.entity_id
_entity_poly.type
_entity_poly.pdbx_seq_one_letter_code
_entity_poly.pdbx_strand_id
1 'polypeptide(L)'
;MAASGEGAVATVRALRNLLAHVSPETAAESLSEEFPWLGLLPPESIPQFVVEFTRAARISAELGQWSVLADLLRGWKATAVIHAEPDLLRQLSGPVDDDLGVVPAPLEDDDDER
;
A
#
# COMPACT_ATOMS: atom_id res chain seq x y z
N MET A 1 -3.05 20.65 20.46
CA MET A 1 -3.91 19.66 19.77
C MET A 1 -3.03 18.47 19.36
N ALA A 2 -2.59 17.64 20.32
CA ALA A 2 -1.62 16.54 20.12
C ALA A 2 -2.08 15.18 20.68
N ALA A 3 -3.20 15.14 21.41
CA ALA A 3 -3.73 13.93 22.05
C ALA A 3 -4.16 12.82 21.06
N SER A 4 -4.44 13.17 19.80
CA SER A 4 -4.85 12.18 18.79
C SER A 4 -3.70 11.33 18.26
N GLY A 5 -2.45 11.80 18.36
CA GLY A 5 -1.27 11.11 17.83
C GLY A 5 -0.73 10.04 18.77
N GLU A 6 -0.61 10.34 20.07
CA GLU A 6 -0.07 9.40 21.06
C GLU A 6 -0.92 8.14 21.19
N GLY A 7 -2.25 8.30 21.22
CA GLY A 7 -3.19 7.17 21.24
C GLY A 7 -3.08 6.29 20.00
N ALA A 8 -2.97 6.90 18.81
CA ALA A 8 -2.77 6.18 17.56
C ALA A 8 -1.46 5.37 17.55
N VAL A 9 -0.35 5.98 18.00
CA VAL A 9 0.94 5.30 18.12
C VAL A 9 0.87 4.13 19.10
N ALA A 10 0.24 4.33 20.26
CA ALA A 10 0.08 3.27 21.25
C ALA A 10 -0.75 2.10 20.71
N THR A 11 -1.88 2.38 20.05
CA THR A 11 -2.74 1.36 19.42
C THR A 11 -1.99 0.62 18.32
N VAL A 12 -1.28 1.31 17.43
CA VAL A 12 -0.53 0.64 16.35
C VAL A 12 0.63 -0.20 16.90
N ARG A 13 1.29 0.24 17.97
CA ARG A 13 2.31 -0.58 18.66
C ARG A 13 1.69 -1.82 19.28
N ALA A 14 0.55 -1.69 19.92
CA ALA A 14 -0.19 -2.82 20.49
C ALA A 14 -0.64 -3.79 19.38
N LEU A 15 -1.24 -3.29 18.30
CA LEU A 15 -1.65 -4.09 17.14
C LEU A 15 -0.45 -4.80 16.51
N ARG A 16 0.66 -4.10 16.26
CA ARG A 16 1.89 -4.72 15.74
C ARG A 16 2.42 -5.80 16.67
N ASN A 17 2.40 -5.55 17.98
CA ASN A 17 2.83 -6.54 18.96
C ASN A 17 1.90 -7.76 18.93
N LEU A 18 0.59 -7.59 18.85
CA LEU A 18 -0.35 -8.70 18.68
C LEU A 18 -0.10 -9.45 17.37
N LEU A 19 0.07 -8.74 16.26
CA LEU A 19 0.36 -9.32 14.94
C LEU A 19 1.66 -10.14 14.92
N ALA A 20 2.66 -9.76 15.70
CA ALA A 20 3.90 -10.54 15.82
C ALA A 20 3.71 -11.90 16.53
N HIS A 21 2.56 -12.12 17.20
CA HIS A 21 2.24 -13.33 17.93
C HIS A 21 1.11 -14.16 17.30
N VAL A 22 0.39 -13.64 16.31
CA VAL A 22 -0.51 -14.45 15.47
C VAL A 22 0.28 -15.06 14.31
N SER A 23 -0.20 -16.20 13.82
CA SER A 23 0.38 -16.79 12.62
C SER A 23 0.07 -15.89 11.41
N PRO A 24 0.93 -15.89 10.37
CA PRO A 24 0.69 -15.13 9.14
C PRO A 24 -0.67 -15.44 8.50
N GLU A 25 -1.12 -16.70 8.59
CA GLU A 25 -2.39 -17.17 8.05
C GLU A 25 -3.57 -16.54 8.78
N THR A 26 -3.58 -16.54 10.12
CA THR A 26 -4.64 -15.89 10.90
C THR A 26 -4.68 -14.38 10.66
N ALA A 27 -3.53 -13.73 10.51
CA ALA A 27 -3.48 -12.30 10.17
C ALA A 27 -4.06 -12.02 8.77
N ALA A 28 -3.73 -12.88 7.80
CA ALA A 28 -4.27 -12.80 6.44
C ALA A 28 -5.79 -13.03 6.41
N GLU A 29 -6.29 -14.03 7.14
CA GLU A 29 -7.73 -14.30 7.28
C GLU A 29 -8.45 -13.11 7.89
N SER A 30 -7.96 -12.60 9.04
CA SER A 30 -8.57 -11.46 9.73
C SER A 30 -8.63 -10.20 8.85
N LEU A 31 -7.56 -9.94 8.09
CA LEU A 31 -7.52 -8.81 7.16
C LEU A 31 -8.42 -9.03 5.94
N SER A 32 -8.58 -10.28 5.47
CA SER A 32 -9.47 -10.62 4.36
C SER A 32 -10.95 -10.47 4.73
N GLU A 33 -11.30 -10.69 6.00
CA GLU A 33 -12.64 -10.41 6.53
C GLU A 33 -12.94 -8.89 6.55
N GLU A 34 -11.98 -8.07 7.01
CA GLU A 34 -12.12 -6.61 7.06
C GLU A 34 -12.07 -5.97 5.66
N PHE A 35 -11.27 -6.54 4.76
CA PHE A 35 -11.07 -6.05 3.40
C PHE A 35 -11.44 -7.14 2.38
N PRO A 36 -12.73 -7.35 2.07
CA PRO A 36 -13.17 -8.43 1.19
C PRO A 36 -12.55 -8.42 -0.22
N TRP A 37 -12.11 -7.25 -0.69
CA TRP A 37 -11.42 -7.10 -1.97
C TRP A 37 -10.05 -7.78 -2.01
N LEU A 38 -9.46 -8.13 -0.87
CA LEU A 38 -8.24 -8.94 -0.81
C LEU A 38 -8.43 -10.32 -1.45
N GLY A 39 -9.65 -10.87 -1.43
CA GLY A 39 -9.96 -12.13 -2.12
C GLY A 39 -9.81 -12.09 -3.65
N LEU A 40 -9.61 -10.90 -4.24
CA LEU A 40 -9.32 -10.72 -5.67
C LEU A 40 -7.82 -10.77 -5.98
N LEU A 41 -6.97 -10.72 -4.97
CA LEU A 41 -5.52 -10.81 -5.15
C LEU A 41 -5.10 -12.28 -5.34
N PRO A 42 -3.97 -12.52 -6.05
CA PRO A 42 -3.32 -13.82 -6.02
C PRO A 42 -2.98 -14.23 -4.58
N PRO A 43 -3.18 -15.50 -4.18
CA PRO A 43 -2.94 -15.96 -2.81
C PRO A 43 -1.54 -15.62 -2.28
N GLU A 44 -0.53 -15.68 -3.14
CA GLU A 44 0.87 -15.35 -2.84
C GLU A 44 1.10 -13.86 -2.53
N SER A 45 0.18 -12.98 -2.93
CA SER A 45 0.28 -11.54 -2.70
C SER A 45 -0.25 -11.11 -1.33
N ILE A 46 -1.11 -11.93 -0.70
CA ILE A 46 -1.71 -11.60 0.59
C ILE A 46 -0.66 -11.42 1.70
N PRO A 47 0.35 -12.31 1.87
CA PRO A 47 1.38 -12.10 2.88
C PRO A 47 2.15 -10.78 2.70
N GLN A 48 2.40 -10.37 1.46
CA GLN A 48 3.05 -9.09 1.17
C GLN A 48 2.18 -7.91 1.60
N PHE A 49 0.88 -7.94 1.29
CA PHE A 49 -0.06 -6.93 1.76
C PHE A 49 -0.04 -6.78 3.29
N VAL A 50 -0.05 -7.89 4.05
CA VAL A 50 -0.02 -7.86 5.53
C VAL A 50 1.21 -7.14 6.07
N VAL A 51 2.39 -7.46 5.49
CA VAL A 51 3.67 -6.84 5.88
C VAL A 51 3.66 -5.34 5.59
N GLU A 52 3.24 -4.96 4.39
CA GLU A 52 3.20 -3.57 3.96
C GLU A 52 2.18 -2.74 4.73
N PHE A 53 0.97 -3.26 4.95
CA PHE A 53 -0.08 -2.65 5.75
C PHE A 53 0.40 -2.32 7.17
N THR A 54 1.03 -3.30 7.84
CA THR A 54 1.54 -3.12 9.21
C THR A 54 2.63 -2.05 9.26
N ARG A 55 3.51 -2.02 8.24
CA ARG A 55 4.57 -1.01 8.11
C ARG A 55 3.99 0.39 7.89
N ALA A 56 3.06 0.54 6.95
CA ALA A 56 2.44 1.82 6.61
C ALA A 56 1.60 2.38 7.77
N ALA A 57 0.88 1.53 8.50
CA ALA A 57 0.15 1.93 9.70
C ALA A 57 1.10 2.46 10.78
N ARG A 58 2.26 1.82 10.97
CA ARG A 58 3.28 2.27 11.93
C ARG A 58 3.86 3.63 11.56
N ILE A 59 4.28 3.79 10.31
CA ILE A 59 4.83 5.07 9.81
C ILE A 59 3.78 6.17 10.00
N SER A 60 2.54 5.89 9.60
CA SER A 60 1.45 6.86 9.70
C SER A 60 1.20 7.31 11.14
N ALA A 61 1.19 6.37 12.08
CA ALA A 61 1.02 6.68 13.49
C ALA A 61 2.21 7.48 14.04
N GLU A 62 3.46 7.05 13.75
CA GLU A 62 4.67 7.75 14.23
C GLU A 62 4.75 9.20 13.72
N LEU A 63 4.29 9.45 12.49
CA LEU A 63 4.24 10.79 11.89
C LEU A 63 2.97 11.57 12.22
N GLY A 64 1.94 10.93 12.81
CA GLY A 64 0.61 11.52 12.97
C GLY A 64 -0.07 11.88 11.64
N GLN A 65 0.29 11.21 10.55
CA GLN A 65 -0.16 11.47 9.18
C GLN A 65 -0.61 10.17 8.52
N TRP A 66 -1.88 10.06 8.15
CA TRP A 66 -2.46 8.81 7.65
C TRP A 66 -2.43 8.64 6.12
N SER A 67 -1.85 9.60 5.40
CA SER A 67 -1.74 9.55 3.94
C SER A 67 -0.98 8.31 3.45
N VAL A 68 0.11 7.93 4.14
CA VAL A 68 0.92 6.76 3.77
C VAL A 68 0.10 5.47 3.77
N LEU A 69 -0.70 5.24 4.82
CA LEU A 69 -1.59 4.08 4.89
C LEU A 69 -2.71 4.15 3.84
N ALA A 70 -3.28 5.34 3.62
CA ALA A 70 -4.33 5.54 2.62
C ALA A 70 -3.83 5.29 1.18
N ASP A 71 -2.63 5.75 0.84
CA ASP A 71 -1.97 5.50 -0.45
C ASP A 71 -1.72 4.01 -0.68
N LEU A 72 -1.23 3.34 0.35
CA LEU A 72 -0.98 1.90 0.31
C LEU A 72 -2.27 1.11 0.04
N LEU A 73 -3.35 1.41 0.77
CA LEU A 73 -4.66 0.78 0.55
C LEU A 73 -5.20 1.05 -0.86
N ARG A 74 -5.02 2.27 -1.38
CA ARG A 74 -5.42 2.61 -2.76
C ARG A 74 -4.65 1.80 -3.79
N GLY A 75 -3.33 1.70 -3.64
CA GLY A 75 -2.48 0.92 -4.54
C GLY A 75 -2.87 -0.55 -4.57
N TRP A 76 -2.99 -1.19 -3.41
CA TRP A 76 -3.38 -2.60 -3.31
C TRP A 76 -4.78 -2.88 -3.84
N LYS A 77 -5.73 -1.96 -3.62
CA LYS A 77 -7.07 -2.09 -4.20
C LYS A 77 -7.05 -1.98 -5.73
N ALA A 78 -6.19 -1.13 -6.29
CA ALA A 78 -6.01 -1.06 -7.75
C ALA A 78 -5.42 -2.36 -8.30
N THR A 79 -4.42 -2.94 -7.62
CA THR A 79 -3.86 -4.26 -7.96
C THR A 79 -4.94 -5.34 -7.94
N ALA A 80 -5.79 -5.36 -6.92
CA ALA A 80 -6.92 -6.29 -6.81
C ALA A 80 -7.91 -6.15 -7.99
N VAL A 81 -8.22 -4.92 -8.41
CA VAL A 81 -9.07 -4.66 -9.59
C VAL A 81 -8.41 -5.17 -10.87
N ILE A 82 -7.10 -4.97 -11.05
CA ILE A 82 -6.37 -5.51 -12.22
C ILE A 82 -6.47 -7.03 -12.27
N HIS A 83 -6.29 -7.72 -11.15
CA HIS A 83 -6.40 -9.18 -11.09
C HIS A 83 -7.83 -9.70 -11.29
N ALA A 84 -8.85 -8.91 -10.94
CA ALA A 84 -10.24 -9.25 -11.21
C ALA A 84 -10.64 -9.14 -12.70
N GLU A 85 -9.83 -8.44 -13.51
CA GLU A 85 -10.10 -8.14 -14.92
C GLU A 85 -9.04 -8.79 -15.84
N PRO A 86 -9.27 -10.03 -16.35
CA PRO A 86 -8.25 -10.79 -17.09
C PRO A 86 -7.72 -10.10 -18.34
N ASP A 87 -8.56 -9.31 -19.02
CA ASP A 87 -8.15 -8.50 -20.17
C ASP A 87 -7.20 -7.38 -19.77
N LEU A 88 -7.50 -6.67 -18.68
CA LEU A 88 -6.66 -5.61 -18.14
C LEU A 88 -5.33 -6.18 -17.63
N LEU A 89 -5.36 -7.29 -16.90
CA LEU A 89 -4.15 -7.98 -16.44
C LEU A 89 -3.24 -8.36 -17.60
N ARG A 90 -3.79 -8.90 -18.69
CA ARG A 90 -3.02 -9.28 -19.88
C ARG A 90 -2.39 -8.08 -20.55
N GLN A 91 -3.14 -6.98 -20.69
CA GLN A 91 -2.64 -5.74 -21.29
C GLN A 91 -1.49 -5.14 -20.47
N LEU A 92 -1.64 -5.09 -19.14
CA LEU A 92 -0.66 -4.48 -18.24
C LEU A 92 0.57 -5.37 -17.96
N SER A 93 0.43 -6.68 -18.09
CA SER A 93 1.54 -7.64 -17.88
C SER A 93 2.27 -7.98 -19.18
N GLY A 94 1.77 -7.50 -20.32
CA GLY A 94 2.39 -7.68 -21.63
C GLY A 94 3.65 -6.81 -21.81
N PRO A 95 4.51 -7.13 -22.78
CA PRO A 95 5.64 -6.29 -23.14
C PRO A 95 5.14 -4.93 -23.67
N VAL A 96 5.89 -3.87 -23.36
CA VAL A 96 5.71 -2.56 -23.98
C VAL A 96 6.63 -2.51 -25.20
N ASP A 97 6.06 -2.79 -26.37
CA ASP A 97 6.83 -2.89 -27.62
C ASP A 97 7.01 -1.53 -28.33
N ASP A 98 6.37 -0.47 -27.84
CA ASP A 98 6.41 0.87 -28.42
C ASP A 98 7.43 1.76 -27.69
N ASP A 99 8.30 2.42 -28.46
CA ASP A 99 9.19 3.46 -27.93
C ASP A 99 8.34 4.70 -27.69
N LEU A 100 7.94 4.93 -26.43
CA LEU A 100 7.09 6.05 -26.01
C LEU A 100 7.76 7.44 -26.17
N GLY A 101 8.88 7.49 -26.89
CA GLY A 101 9.63 8.68 -27.22
C GLY A 101 10.67 9.03 -26.17
N VAL A 102 11.48 10.03 -26.51
CA VAL A 102 12.52 10.54 -25.62
C VAL A 102 11.90 11.19 -24.39
N VAL A 103 12.27 10.71 -23.20
CA VAL A 103 11.92 11.36 -21.93
C VAL A 103 12.58 12.75 -21.91
N PRO A 104 11.79 13.85 -21.87
CA PRO A 104 12.36 15.19 -21.83
C PRO A 104 13.18 15.37 -20.55
N ALA A 105 14.26 16.15 -20.63
CA ALA A 105 15.02 16.54 -19.45
C ALA A 105 14.08 17.25 -18.45
N PRO A 106 14.27 17.06 -17.14
CA PRO A 106 13.59 17.88 -16.14
C PRO A 106 13.77 19.36 -16.50
N LEU A 107 12.69 20.14 -16.47
CA LEU A 107 12.81 21.59 -16.62
C LEU A 107 13.65 22.09 -15.44
N GLU A 108 14.84 22.62 -15.72
CA GLU A 108 15.54 23.47 -14.75
C GLU A 108 14.67 24.71 -14.61
N ASP A 109 14.14 24.95 -13.40
CA ASP A 109 13.53 26.24 -13.11
C ASP A 109 14.63 27.29 -13.27
N ASP A 110 14.57 28.10 -14.33
CA ASP A 110 15.41 29.27 -14.59
C ASP A 110 15.18 30.40 -13.56
N ASP A 111 15.13 30.08 -12.26
CA ASP A 111 14.89 31.03 -11.15
C ASP A 111 16.16 31.32 -10.31
N ASP A 112 17.35 30.99 -10.83
CA ASP A 112 18.64 31.38 -10.23
C ASP A 112 19.33 32.57 -10.95
N GLU A 113 18.55 33.41 -11.65
CA GLU A 113 18.96 34.77 -12.03
C GLU A 113 17.95 35.81 -11.53
N ARG A 114 18.17 36.34 -10.31
CA ARG A 114 18.42 37.78 -10.05
C ARG A 114 18.63 38.12 -8.58
#